data_AF-A0A920EAK1-F1
#
_entry.id   AF-A0A920EAK1-F1
#
_cell.length_a   1.000
_cell.length_b   1.000
_cell.length_c   1.000
_cell.angle_alpha   90.00
_cell.angle_beta   90.00
_cell.angle_gamma   90.00
#
_symmetry.space_group_name_H-M   'P 1'
#
loop_
_entity.id
_entity.type
_entity.pdbx_description
1 polymer ?
#
loop_
_entity_poly.entity_id
_entity_poly.type
_entity_poly.pdbx_seq_one_letter_code
_entity_poly.pdbx_strand_id
1 'polypeptide(L)'
;MTQLWEPSKERIDDTRLMDFAKSAESQFNLKLPNYDAIHDWSINSTEDFWSHAYNYLGVIGSLGSETLMRGKEFKDSSFFPNSTINIAQNLLKRNDHSEAIIWKNEIGQKEEITWSQLTSQVASLQKGFKELGIKSGDCVAAWLPNRPEAIAIMIAAASLERSLHLHP
;
A
#
# COMPACT_ATOMS: atom_id res chain seq x y z
N MET A 1 27.26 22.82 11.27
CA MET A 1 27.19 21.35 11.10
C MET A 1 27.79 21.02 9.75
N THR A 2 28.71 20.07 9.69
CA THR A 2 29.33 19.62 8.43
C THR A 2 28.51 18.49 7.85
N GLN A 3 28.11 18.60 6.59
CA GLN A 3 27.33 17.58 5.89
C GLN A 3 28.16 16.31 5.74
N LEU A 4 27.64 15.17 6.22
CA LEU A 4 28.37 13.90 6.29
C LEU A 4 28.34 13.12 4.96
N TRP A 5 27.31 13.33 4.15
CA TRP A 5 27.11 12.62 2.89
C TRP A 5 26.13 13.38 1.99
N GLU A 6 26.28 13.23 0.68
CA GLU A 6 25.34 13.75 -0.33
C GLU A 6 25.21 12.75 -1.48
N PRO A 7 23.99 12.46 -1.97
CA PRO A 7 23.82 11.68 -3.20
C PRO A 7 24.31 12.44 -4.42
N SER A 8 24.78 11.73 -5.44
CA SER A 8 25.04 12.34 -6.75
C SER A 8 23.72 12.81 -7.38
N LYS A 9 23.81 13.82 -8.25
CA LYS A 9 22.64 14.31 -9.01
C LYS A 9 21.96 13.22 -9.81
N GLU A 10 22.74 12.35 -10.47
CA GLU A 10 22.24 11.18 -11.20
C GLU A 10 21.39 10.27 -10.30
N ARG A 11 21.86 10.01 -9.07
CA ARG A 11 21.12 9.19 -8.10
C ARG A 11 19.83 9.85 -7.65
N ILE A 12 19.80 11.18 -7.53
CA ILE A 12 18.57 11.94 -7.21
C ILE A 12 17.57 11.80 -8.36
N ASP A 13 18.03 12.05 -9.59
CA ASP A 13 17.19 12.09 -10.79
C ASP A 13 16.57 10.72 -11.17
N ASP A 14 17.23 9.62 -10.78
CA ASP A 14 16.80 8.22 -11.02
C ASP A 14 15.92 7.64 -9.88
N THR A 15 15.59 8.44 -8.86
CA THR A 15 14.70 7.97 -7.79
C THR A 15 13.25 7.84 -8.27
N ARG A 16 12.52 6.88 -7.67
CA ARG A 16 11.05 6.76 -7.85
C ARG A 16 10.29 8.01 -7.43
N LEU A 17 10.80 8.76 -6.45
CA LEU A 17 10.20 10.01 -6.02
C LEU A 17 10.28 11.08 -7.12
N MET A 18 11.42 11.20 -7.80
CA MET A 18 11.56 12.15 -8.91
C MET A 18 10.78 11.71 -10.15
N ASP A 19 10.66 10.40 -10.40
CA ASP A 19 9.76 9.87 -11.44
C ASP A 19 8.29 10.24 -11.16
N PHE A 20 7.81 10.03 -9.93
CA PHE A 20 6.50 10.49 -9.46
C PHE A 20 6.31 12.00 -9.59
N ALA A 21 7.30 12.80 -9.22
CA ALA A 21 7.23 14.25 -9.34
C ALA A 21 7.12 14.69 -10.80
N LYS A 22 7.92 14.12 -11.70
CA LYS A 22 7.88 14.41 -13.14
C LYS A 22 6.52 14.07 -13.76
N SER A 23 5.89 12.95 -13.35
CA SER A 23 4.53 12.65 -13.83
C SER A 23 3.51 13.68 -13.35
N ALA A 24 3.65 14.21 -12.14
CA ALA A 24 2.77 15.25 -11.61
C ALA A 24 2.96 16.60 -12.30
N GLU A 25 4.20 17.00 -12.63
CA GLU A 25 4.49 18.28 -13.29
C GLU A 25 3.65 18.46 -14.57
N SER A 26 3.55 17.40 -15.38
CA SER A 26 2.79 17.40 -16.63
C SER A 26 1.28 17.49 -16.43
N GLN A 27 0.76 16.85 -15.37
CA GLN A 27 -0.68 16.74 -15.10
C GLN A 27 -1.23 18.00 -14.44
N PHE A 28 -0.46 18.59 -13.51
CA PHE A 28 -0.91 19.71 -12.68
C PHE A 28 -0.25 21.05 -13.04
N ASN A 29 0.57 21.08 -14.10
CA ASN A 29 1.31 22.27 -14.54
C ASN A 29 2.17 22.88 -13.40
N LEU A 30 2.94 22.02 -12.73
CA LEU A 30 3.79 22.35 -11.58
C LEU A 30 5.27 22.31 -11.96
N LYS A 31 6.11 22.85 -11.07
CA LYS A 31 7.56 22.65 -11.08
C LYS A 31 7.99 22.02 -9.76
N LEU A 32 8.51 20.81 -9.81
CA LEU A 32 8.91 19.98 -8.68
C LEU A 32 10.39 19.57 -8.80
N PRO A 33 11.34 20.54 -8.80
CA PRO A 33 12.74 20.28 -9.11
C PRO A 33 13.52 19.56 -8.01
N ASN A 34 12.97 19.45 -6.80
CA ASN A 34 13.63 18.86 -5.63
C ASN A 34 12.59 18.43 -4.58
N TYR A 35 13.09 17.80 -3.51
CA TYR A 35 12.27 17.33 -2.40
C TYR A 35 11.43 18.44 -1.76
N ASP A 36 12.00 19.61 -1.51
CA ASP A 36 11.31 20.71 -0.85
C ASP A 36 10.08 21.16 -1.65
N ALA A 37 10.20 21.27 -2.98
CA ALA A 37 9.08 21.59 -3.85
C ALA A 37 7.99 20.50 -3.85
N ILE A 38 8.38 19.22 -3.80
CA ILE A 38 7.42 18.09 -3.71
C ILE A 38 6.69 18.12 -2.36
N HIS A 39 7.42 18.39 -1.28
CA HIS A 39 6.87 18.50 0.06
C HIS A 39 5.90 19.69 0.16
N ASP A 40 6.29 20.86 -0.34
CA ASP A 40 5.43 22.05 -0.38
C ASP A 40 4.15 21.78 -1.17
N TRP A 41 4.24 21.06 -2.29
CA TRP A 41 3.06 20.64 -3.05
C TRP A 41 2.16 19.68 -2.25
N SER A 42 2.74 18.70 -1.53
CA SER A 42 1.97 17.73 -0.74
C SER A 42 1.12 18.37 0.38
N ILE A 43 1.58 19.51 0.90
CA ILE A 43 0.90 20.25 1.97
C ILE A 43 -0.08 21.27 1.39
N ASN A 44 0.32 22.03 0.38
CA ASN A 44 -0.50 23.12 -0.15
C ASN A 44 -1.61 22.64 -1.10
N SER A 45 -1.41 21.48 -1.74
CA SER A 45 -2.37 20.84 -2.66
C SER A 45 -2.53 19.37 -2.32
N THR A 46 -2.86 19.08 -1.06
CA THR A 46 -2.97 17.71 -0.53
C THR A 46 -3.89 16.81 -1.34
N GLU A 47 -5.03 17.32 -1.84
CA GLU A 47 -5.97 16.50 -2.61
C GLU A 47 -5.42 16.08 -3.98
N ASP A 48 -4.76 17.00 -4.69
CA ASP A 48 -4.07 16.73 -5.96
C ASP A 48 -2.91 15.74 -5.74
N PHE A 49 -2.14 15.93 -4.67
CA PHE A 49 -1.03 15.05 -4.32
C PHE A 49 -1.50 13.61 -4.10
N TRP A 50 -2.51 13.41 -3.26
CA TRP A 50 -2.99 12.07 -2.91
C TRP A 50 -3.79 11.41 -4.04
N SER A 51 -4.53 12.18 -4.84
CA SER A 51 -5.17 11.65 -6.04
C SER A 51 -4.14 11.22 -7.09
N HIS A 52 -3.05 11.99 -7.27
CA HIS A 52 -1.95 11.60 -8.13
C HIS A 52 -1.23 10.35 -7.60
N ALA A 53 -0.93 10.30 -6.29
CA ALA A 53 -0.30 9.14 -5.65
C ALA A 53 -1.11 7.86 -5.83
N TYR A 54 -2.44 7.92 -5.64
CA TYR A 54 -3.33 6.78 -5.85
C TYR A 54 -3.21 6.22 -7.28
N ASN A 55 -3.22 7.11 -8.28
CA ASN A 55 -3.14 6.73 -9.68
C ASN A 55 -1.75 6.24 -10.07
N TYR A 56 -0.69 6.95 -9.67
CA TYR A 56 0.71 6.61 -9.96
C TYR A 56 1.09 5.25 -9.36
N LEU A 57 0.66 4.96 -8.13
CA LEU A 57 0.89 3.66 -7.48
C LEU A 57 0.02 2.53 -8.07
N GLY A 58 -0.97 2.89 -8.91
CA GLY A 58 -1.87 1.95 -9.55
C GLY A 58 -2.70 1.15 -8.55
N VAL A 59 -3.21 1.84 -7.52
CA VAL A 59 -4.07 1.26 -6.48
C VAL A 59 -5.35 0.72 -7.12
N ILE A 60 -5.69 -0.51 -6.79
CA ILE A 60 -6.89 -1.19 -7.27
C ILE A 60 -8.05 -0.89 -6.31
N GLY A 61 -9.09 -0.27 -6.84
CA GLY A 61 -10.28 0.12 -6.10
C GLY A 61 -10.98 1.30 -6.76
N SER A 62 -11.90 1.92 -6.04
CA SER A 62 -12.50 3.20 -6.41
C SER A 62 -11.88 4.30 -5.56
N LEU A 63 -11.40 5.36 -6.22
CA LEU A 63 -10.88 6.57 -5.56
C LEU A 63 -11.99 7.43 -4.93
N GLY A 64 -13.24 7.26 -5.35
CA GLY A 64 -14.33 8.13 -4.92
C GLY A 64 -14.22 9.56 -5.47
N SER A 65 -15.01 10.47 -4.91
CA SER A 65 -15.10 11.88 -5.33
C SER A 65 -14.12 12.80 -4.62
N GLU A 66 -13.66 12.44 -3.42
CA GLU A 66 -12.85 13.29 -2.55
C GLU A 66 -11.70 12.48 -1.94
N THR A 67 -10.51 13.09 -1.84
CA THR A 67 -9.34 12.46 -1.22
C THR A 67 -9.08 12.94 0.20
N LEU A 68 -9.62 14.10 0.59
CA LEU A 68 -9.53 14.60 1.96
C LEU A 68 -10.80 15.36 2.36
N MET A 69 -11.50 14.83 3.36
CA MET A 69 -12.55 15.56 4.07
C MET A 69 -11.96 16.12 5.37
N ARG A 70 -11.90 17.45 5.49
CA ARG A 70 -11.39 18.12 6.70
C ARG A 70 -12.50 18.29 7.72
N GLY A 71 -12.29 17.75 8.92
CA GLY A 71 -13.17 17.94 10.06
C GLY A 71 -12.87 19.21 10.85
N LYS A 72 -13.63 19.43 11.94
CA LYS A 72 -13.40 20.58 12.84
C LYS A 72 -12.11 20.42 13.62
N GLU A 73 -11.86 19.22 14.12
CA GLU A 73 -10.59 18.83 14.72
C GLU A 73 -9.82 17.89 13.78
N PHE A 74 -8.52 17.74 14.01
CA PHE A 74 -7.68 16.85 13.22
C PHE A 74 -8.21 15.40 13.18
N LYS A 75 -8.70 14.89 14.33
CA LYS A 75 -9.25 13.53 14.45
C LYS A 75 -10.54 13.32 13.65
N ASP A 76 -11.23 14.40 13.29
CA ASP A 76 -12.47 14.37 12.54
C ASP A 76 -12.22 14.46 11.02
N SER A 77 -10.94 14.50 10.61
CA SER A 77 -10.55 14.54 9.20
C SER A 77 -10.33 13.14 8.66
N SER A 78 -10.90 12.88 7.50
CA SER A 78 -10.90 11.55 6.87
C SER A 78 -10.27 11.62 5.49
N PHE A 79 -9.24 10.81 5.28
CA PHE A 79 -8.64 10.61 3.96
C PHE A 79 -9.48 9.60 3.18
N PHE A 80 -9.69 9.89 1.90
CA PHE A 80 -10.37 9.00 0.96
C PHE A 80 -11.76 8.52 1.44
N PRO A 81 -12.63 9.41 1.97
CA PRO A 81 -13.88 9.04 2.65
C PRO A 81 -14.85 8.25 1.75
N ASN A 82 -14.78 8.46 0.44
CA ASN A 82 -15.65 7.78 -0.54
C ASN A 82 -14.91 6.68 -1.31
N SER A 83 -13.66 6.41 -0.98
CA SER A 83 -12.89 5.33 -1.61
C SER A 83 -13.32 3.97 -1.10
N THR A 84 -13.15 2.99 -1.97
CA THR A 84 -13.34 1.58 -1.63
C THR A 84 -12.15 0.79 -2.15
N ILE A 85 -11.34 0.24 -1.24
CA ILE A 85 -10.19 -0.61 -1.56
C ILE A 85 -10.30 -1.93 -0.80
N ASN A 86 -9.67 -2.98 -1.32
CA ASN A 86 -9.36 -4.17 -0.54
C ASN A 86 -7.84 -4.33 -0.48
N ILE A 87 -7.29 -4.42 0.73
CA ILE A 87 -5.83 -4.48 0.94
C ILE A 87 -5.27 -5.78 0.35
N ALA A 88 -5.94 -6.92 0.53
CA ALA A 88 -5.49 -8.19 -0.01
C ALA A 88 -5.45 -8.19 -1.55
N GLN A 89 -6.42 -7.56 -2.21
CA GLN A 89 -6.41 -7.39 -3.67
C GLN A 89 -5.21 -6.57 -4.15
N ASN A 90 -4.85 -5.50 -3.42
CA ASN A 90 -3.70 -4.67 -3.77
C ASN A 90 -2.38 -5.39 -3.49
N LEU A 91 -2.28 -6.13 -2.38
CA LEU A 91 -1.10 -6.94 -2.05
C LEU A 91 -0.91 -8.09 -3.04
N LEU A 92 -1.98 -8.75 -3.48
CA LEU A 92 -1.96 -9.87 -4.42
C LEU A 92 -2.29 -9.47 -5.86
N LYS A 93 -1.90 -8.24 -6.26
CA LYS A 93 -2.07 -7.77 -7.65
C LYS A 93 -1.36 -8.66 -8.67
N ARG A 94 -0.33 -9.38 -8.23
CA ARG A 94 0.45 -10.34 -9.03
C ARG A 94 0.04 -11.77 -8.71
N ASN A 95 -0.03 -12.60 -9.74
CA ASN A 95 -0.35 -14.03 -9.62
C ASN A 95 0.48 -14.85 -10.62
N ASP A 96 1.79 -14.64 -10.61
CA ASP A 96 2.76 -15.27 -11.51
C ASP A 96 3.72 -16.21 -10.74
N HIS A 97 4.66 -16.83 -11.45
CA HIS A 97 5.65 -17.75 -10.86
C HIS A 97 6.92 -17.06 -10.36
N SER A 98 6.98 -15.73 -10.34
CA SER A 98 8.12 -15.03 -9.74
C SER A 98 8.02 -15.01 -8.21
N GLU A 99 9.16 -14.78 -7.56
CA GLU A 99 9.28 -14.75 -6.11
C GLU A 99 8.42 -13.63 -5.49
N ALA A 100 7.61 -13.99 -4.50
CA ALA A 100 6.85 -13.06 -3.66
C ALA A 100 7.48 -12.95 -2.27
N ILE A 101 7.85 -14.08 -1.67
CA ILE A 101 8.48 -14.14 -0.34
C ILE A 101 9.74 -14.99 -0.44
N ILE A 102 10.86 -14.42 0.01
CA ILE A 102 12.09 -15.15 0.28
C ILE A 102 12.25 -15.21 1.79
N TRP A 103 12.04 -16.39 2.37
CA TRP A 103 12.18 -16.61 3.80
C TRP A 103 13.51 -17.28 4.12
N LYS A 104 14.10 -16.89 5.25
CA LYS A 104 15.30 -17.51 5.81
C LYS A 104 15.16 -17.66 7.31
N ASN A 105 15.79 -18.69 7.87
CA ASN A 105 15.96 -18.83 9.32
C ASN A 105 17.40 -18.72 9.78
N GLU A 106 17.56 -18.79 11.09
CA GLU A 106 18.83 -18.68 11.81
C GLU A 106 19.83 -19.81 11.48
N ILE A 107 19.35 -20.95 10.98
CA ILE A 107 20.21 -22.06 10.52
C ILE A 107 20.51 -22.00 9.02
N GLY A 108 20.13 -20.91 8.35
CA GLY A 108 20.44 -20.67 6.94
C GLY A 108 19.56 -21.40 5.93
N GLN A 109 18.49 -22.07 6.37
CA GLN A 109 17.50 -22.63 5.44
C GLN A 109 16.80 -21.48 4.70
N LYS A 110 16.52 -21.71 3.41
CA LYS A 110 15.84 -20.77 2.53
C LYS A 110 14.58 -21.42 1.99
N GLU A 111 13.50 -20.66 1.95
CA GLU A 111 12.27 -21.01 1.25
C GLU A 111 11.87 -19.86 0.33
N GLU A 112 11.43 -20.19 -0.87
CA GLU A 112 10.94 -19.24 -1.86
C GLU A 112 9.48 -19.55 -2.15
N ILE A 113 8.62 -18.56 -1.95
CA ILE A 113 7.20 -18.66 -2.27
C ILE A 113 6.92 -17.72 -3.43
N THR A 114 6.39 -18.28 -4.51
CA THR A 114 5.96 -17.51 -5.68
C THR A 114 4.63 -16.78 -5.42
N TRP A 115 4.34 -15.76 -6.23
CA TRP A 115 3.05 -15.05 -6.17
C TRP A 115 1.86 -16.00 -6.33
N SER A 116 1.96 -16.97 -7.25
CA SER A 116 0.92 -17.98 -7.48
C SER A 116 0.67 -18.91 -6.29
N GLN A 117 1.73 -19.30 -5.59
CA GLN A 117 1.62 -20.12 -4.38
C GLN A 117 1.03 -19.33 -3.21
N LEU A 118 1.51 -18.09 -2.99
CA LEU A 118 0.97 -17.21 -1.95
C LEU A 118 -0.53 -16.95 -2.17
N THR A 119 -0.93 -16.63 -3.41
CA THR A 119 -2.33 -16.41 -3.78
C THR A 119 -3.19 -17.65 -3.51
N SER A 120 -2.69 -18.84 -3.85
CA SER A 120 -3.40 -20.11 -3.60
C SER A 120 -3.55 -20.41 -2.11
N GLN A 121 -2.50 -20.16 -1.31
CA GLN A 121 -2.55 -20.32 0.15
C GLN A 121 -3.57 -19.36 0.78
N VAL A 122 -3.53 -18.08 0.40
CA VAL A 122 -4.48 -17.06 0.87
C VAL A 122 -5.92 -17.44 0.51
N ALA A 123 -6.17 -17.91 -0.71
CA ALA A 123 -7.51 -18.33 -1.13
C ALA A 123 -8.02 -19.52 -0.30
N SER A 124 -7.16 -20.50 -0.01
CA SER A 124 -7.48 -21.65 0.84
C SER A 124 -7.83 -21.21 2.27
N LEU A 125 -7.00 -20.35 2.87
CA LEU A 125 -7.22 -19.81 4.21
C LEU A 125 -8.51 -18.97 4.29
N GLN A 126 -8.74 -18.10 3.32
CA GLN A 126 -9.97 -17.30 3.24
C GLN A 126 -11.21 -18.20 3.19
N LYS A 127 -11.17 -19.28 2.40
CA LYS A 127 -12.26 -20.26 2.35
C LYS A 127 -12.49 -20.90 3.72
N GLY A 128 -11.43 -21.37 4.37
CA GLY A 128 -11.52 -21.93 5.73
C GLY A 128 -12.10 -20.94 6.76
N PHE A 129 -11.70 -19.66 6.71
CA PHE A 129 -12.28 -18.63 7.56
C PHE A 129 -13.78 -18.44 7.33
N LYS A 130 -14.22 -18.42 6.06
CA LYS A 130 -15.65 -18.35 5.73
C LYS A 130 -16.43 -19.57 6.24
N GLU A 131 -15.85 -20.77 6.13
CA GLU A 131 -16.46 -22.01 6.63
C GLU A 131 -16.57 -22.02 8.17
N LEU A 132 -15.60 -21.42 8.86
CA LEU A 132 -15.65 -21.18 10.31
C LEU A 132 -16.60 -20.05 10.72
N GLY A 133 -17.22 -19.36 9.74
CA GLY A 133 -18.20 -18.31 9.98
C GLY A 133 -17.61 -16.93 10.29
N ILE A 134 -16.30 -16.73 10.07
CA ILE A 134 -15.61 -15.44 10.24
C ILE A 134 -16.08 -14.45 9.17
N LYS A 135 -16.38 -13.22 9.58
CA LYS A 135 -16.95 -12.16 8.74
C LYS A 135 -16.14 -10.88 8.85
N SER A 136 -16.41 -9.95 7.94
CA SER A 136 -15.87 -8.58 8.01
C SER A 136 -16.21 -7.95 9.35
N GLY A 137 -15.20 -7.36 10.01
CA GLY A 137 -15.33 -6.77 11.34
C GLY A 137 -14.99 -7.71 12.49
N ASP A 138 -14.85 -9.03 12.25
CA ASP A 138 -14.35 -9.96 13.25
C ASP A 138 -12.84 -9.81 13.45
N CYS A 139 -12.38 -10.00 14.69
CA CYS A 139 -10.96 -9.99 15.01
C CYS A 139 -10.34 -11.38 14.84
N VAL A 140 -9.29 -11.49 14.04
CA VAL A 140 -8.48 -12.71 13.90
C VAL A 140 -7.12 -12.48 14.58
N ALA A 141 -6.85 -13.24 15.64
CA ALA A 141 -5.56 -13.22 16.33
C ALA A 141 -4.75 -14.47 15.97
N ALA A 142 -3.46 -14.30 15.67
CA ALA A 142 -2.53 -15.39 15.36
C ALA A 142 -1.23 -15.21 16.15
N TRP A 143 -0.80 -16.26 16.85
CA TRP A 143 0.49 -16.33 17.52
C TRP A 143 1.42 -17.21 16.70
N LEU A 144 2.28 -16.58 15.90
CA LEU A 144 3.11 -17.27 14.90
C LEU A 144 4.53 -16.70 14.88
N PRO A 145 5.54 -17.52 14.55
CA PRO A 145 6.88 -17.00 14.23
C PRO A 145 6.85 -16.17 12.94
N ASN A 146 7.93 -15.42 12.67
CA ASN A 146 8.10 -14.72 11.40
C ASN A 146 8.35 -15.72 10.26
N ARG A 147 7.26 -16.24 9.71
CA ARG A 147 7.23 -17.20 8.62
C ARG A 147 6.21 -16.78 7.55
N PRO A 148 6.32 -17.28 6.31
CA PRO A 148 5.42 -16.89 5.23
C PRO A 148 3.93 -17.14 5.53
N GLU A 149 3.62 -18.14 6.34
CA GLU A 149 2.25 -18.46 6.77
C GLU A 149 1.61 -17.31 7.57
N ALA A 150 2.40 -16.56 8.35
CA ALA A 150 1.90 -15.39 9.07
C ALA A 150 1.42 -14.30 8.10
N ILE A 151 2.16 -14.09 7.00
CA ILE A 151 1.77 -13.18 5.92
C ILE A 151 0.51 -13.69 5.22
N ALA A 152 0.46 -14.98 4.88
CA ALA A 152 -0.70 -15.58 4.23
C ALA A 152 -1.98 -15.48 5.10
N ILE A 153 -1.87 -15.71 6.41
CA ILE A 153 -2.98 -15.60 7.36
C ILE A 153 -3.47 -14.15 7.47
N MET A 154 -2.54 -13.18 7.58
CA MET A 154 -2.89 -11.76 7.62
C MET A 154 -3.62 -11.32 6.35
N ILE A 155 -3.09 -11.69 5.17
CA ILE A 155 -3.73 -11.35 3.89
C ILE A 155 -5.09 -12.04 3.77
N ALA A 156 -5.22 -13.30 4.20
CA ALA A 156 -6.49 -14.01 4.19
C ALA A 156 -7.54 -13.34 5.09
N ALA A 157 -7.16 -12.90 6.29
CA ALA A 157 -8.06 -12.18 7.19
C ALA A 157 -8.49 -10.84 6.57
N ALA A 158 -7.54 -10.04 6.09
CA ALA A 158 -7.82 -8.76 5.41
C ALA A 158 -8.66 -8.93 4.13
N SER A 159 -8.60 -10.09 3.47
CA SER A 159 -9.41 -10.38 2.29
C SER A 159 -10.90 -10.61 2.59
N LEU A 160 -11.27 -10.84 3.85
CA LEU A 160 -12.68 -10.97 4.27
C LEU A 160 -13.37 -9.61 4.40
N GLU A 161 -12.59 -8.54 4.58
CA GLU A 161 -13.12 -7.19 4.60
C GLU A 161 -13.70 -6.88 3.23
N ARG A 162 -15.01 -6.65 3.18
CA ARG A 162 -15.63 -6.01 2.02
C ARG A 162 -15.04 -4.61 1.96
N SER A 163 -14.74 -4.08 0.77
CA SER A 163 -14.19 -2.72 0.63
C SER A 163 -15.07 -1.72 1.39
N LEU A 164 -14.68 -1.45 2.63
CA LEU A 164 -15.41 -0.57 3.53
C LEU A 164 -15.09 0.84 3.08
N HIS A 165 -16.11 1.68 3.07
CA HIS A 165 -15.89 3.11 3.09
C HIS A 165 -14.92 3.38 4.25
N LEU A 166 -13.87 4.16 3.98
CA LEU A 166 -13.10 4.79 5.05
C LEU A 166 -14.11 5.70 5.77
N HIS A 167 -14.76 5.13 6.79
CA HIS A 167 -15.96 5.68 7.39
C HIS A 167 -15.62 6.93 8.23
N PRO A 168 -16.63 7.80 8.45
CA PRO A 168 -16.47 9.25 8.58
C PRO A 168 -15.64 9.74 9.75
#